data_AF-A0A6J2KBE1-F1
#
_entry.id   AF-A0A6J2KBE1-F1
#
_cell.length_a   1.000
_cell.length_b   1.000
_cell.length_c   1.000
_cell.angle_alpha   90.00
_cell.angle_beta   90.00
_cell.angle_gamma   90.00
#
_symmetry.space_group_name_H-M   'P 1'
#
loop_
_entity.id
_entity.type
_entity.pdbx_description
1 polymer ?
#
loop_
_entity_poly.entity_id
_entity_poly.type
_entity_poly.pdbx_seq_one_letter_code
_entity_poly.pdbx_strand_id
1 'polypeptide(L)'
;MSTIPITLIPVLKFNNMYRATPNLSRLFNEPELQKSCMTFIIKGSELKEKPTLSDVLEILCSLQQGTTLRTVSDRFSNSARPNFDIRRLVVFAQIHGLIKCLKRYPVYLRNPPRHNGFNTRVDPVLGIRRLFTGKHCADEICCLARIDLPTLEQIIEEDPNVAIIWR
;
A
#
# COMPACT_ATOMS: atom_id res chain seq x y z
N MET A 1 -20.06 -18.64 -21.46
CA MET A 1 -19.79 -17.29 -20.94
C MET A 1 -18.78 -17.43 -19.81
N SER A 2 -17.51 -17.15 -20.07
CA SER A 2 -16.47 -17.14 -19.04
C SER A 2 -16.61 -15.86 -18.24
N THR A 3 -17.01 -15.97 -16.97
CA THR A 3 -17.04 -14.84 -16.03
C THR A 3 -15.59 -14.39 -15.82
N ILE A 4 -15.20 -13.25 -16.41
CA ILE A 4 -13.91 -12.63 -16.10
C ILE A 4 -14.03 -12.14 -14.64
N PRO A 5 -13.21 -12.66 -13.69
CA PRO A 5 -13.25 -12.16 -12.33
C PRO A 5 -12.86 -10.68 -12.34
N ILE A 6 -13.75 -9.83 -11.83
CA ILE A 6 -13.47 -8.40 -11.64
C ILE A 6 -12.58 -8.30 -10.40
N THR A 7 -11.29 -8.06 -10.61
CA THR A 7 -10.34 -7.82 -9.52
C THR A 7 -10.30 -6.33 -9.19
N LEU A 8 -10.76 -5.96 -7.99
CA LEU A 8 -10.60 -4.61 -7.48
C LEU A 8 -9.18 -4.43 -6.92
N ILE A 9 -8.38 -3.59 -7.57
CA ILE A 9 -7.06 -3.20 -7.06
C ILE A 9 -7.15 -1.84 -6.34
N PRO A 10 -6.48 -1.66 -5.19
CA PRO A 10 -6.28 -0.35 -4.60
C PRO A 10 -5.78 0.68 -5.62
N VAL A 11 -6.33 1.89 -5.55
CA VAL A 11 -5.90 3.02 -6.39
C VAL A 11 -4.41 3.26 -6.15
N LEU A 12 -3.63 3.29 -7.23
CA LEU A 12 -2.21 3.60 -7.17
C LEU A 12 -2.03 5.05 -6.71
N LYS A 13 -1.42 5.22 -5.54
CA LYS A 13 -0.94 6.51 -5.03
C LYS A 13 0.54 6.39 -4.69
N PHE A 14 1.32 7.42 -4.98
CA PHE A 14 2.75 7.43 -4.67
C PHE A 14 3.05 7.41 -3.16
N ASN A 15 2.11 7.90 -2.33
CA ASN A 15 2.21 7.78 -0.87
C ASN A 15 1.89 6.39 -0.32
N ASN A 16 1.33 5.49 -1.13
CA ASN A 16 1.11 4.13 -0.68
C ASN A 16 2.45 3.42 -0.51
N MET A 17 2.49 2.55 0.48
CA MET A 17 3.57 1.58 0.65
C MET A 17 3.13 0.26 0.03
N TYR A 18 4.08 -0.46 -0.57
CA TYR A 18 3.85 -1.78 -1.12
C TYR A 18 4.88 -2.73 -0.54
N ARG A 19 4.55 -4.01 -0.51
CA ARG A 19 5.52 -5.06 -0.22
C ARG A 19 5.43 -6.19 -1.22
N ALA A 20 6.56 -6.82 -1.50
CA ALA A 20 6.60 -8.10 -2.19
C ALA A 20 5.77 -9.16 -1.44
N THR A 21 5.11 -10.04 -2.20
CA THR A 21 4.44 -11.23 -1.67
C THR A 21 5.29 -12.47 -1.97
N PRO A 22 4.99 -13.63 -1.35
CA PRO A 22 5.63 -14.90 -1.73
C PRO A 22 5.44 -15.25 -3.22
N ASN A 23 4.39 -14.74 -3.87
CA ASN A 23 4.14 -14.95 -5.29
C ASN A 23 5.15 -14.22 -6.19
N LEU A 24 5.93 -13.27 -5.67
CA LEU A 24 7.00 -12.65 -6.43
C LEU A 24 8.00 -13.69 -6.97
N SER A 25 8.21 -14.79 -6.23
CA SER A 25 9.04 -15.93 -6.67
C SER A 25 8.62 -16.49 -8.04
N ARG A 26 7.34 -16.38 -8.41
CA ARG A 26 6.83 -16.80 -9.72
C ARG A 26 7.45 -16.00 -10.85
N LEU A 27 7.70 -14.70 -10.64
CA LEU A 27 8.32 -13.84 -11.65
C LEU A 27 9.76 -14.27 -11.97
N PHE A 28 10.45 -14.96 -11.05
CA PHE A 28 11.79 -15.52 -11.31
C PHE A 28 11.75 -16.80 -12.16
N ASN A 29 10.70 -17.61 -12.02
CA ASN A 29 10.65 -18.96 -12.58
C ASN A 29 9.71 -19.12 -13.79
N GLU A 30 8.75 -18.21 -13.98
CA GLU A 30 7.75 -18.30 -15.05
C GLU A 30 8.12 -17.37 -16.22
N PRO A 31 8.69 -17.89 -17.33
CA PRO A 31 9.12 -17.07 -18.47
C PRO A 31 7.95 -16.37 -19.18
N GLU A 32 6.75 -16.97 -19.15
CA GLU A 32 5.55 -16.34 -19.70
C GLU A 32 5.13 -15.10 -18.91
N LEU A 33 5.22 -15.17 -17.57
CA LEU A 33 4.91 -14.05 -16.70
C LEU A 33 5.94 -12.93 -16.87
N GLN A 34 7.23 -13.27 -17.02
CA GLN A 34 8.29 -12.31 -17.35
C GLN A 34 7.99 -11.61 -18.67
N LYS A 35 7.70 -12.37 -19.73
CA LYS A 35 7.38 -11.81 -21.05
C LYS A 35 6.17 -10.87 -20.97
N SER A 36 5.10 -11.30 -20.30
CA SER A 36 3.90 -10.48 -20.09
C SER A 36 4.20 -9.19 -19.32
N CYS A 37 4.97 -9.27 -18.23
CA CYS A 37 5.41 -8.12 -17.44
C CYS A 37 6.17 -7.11 -18.31
N MET A 38 7.17 -7.59 -19.05
CA MET A 38 8.00 -6.75 -19.92
C MET A 38 7.17 -6.09 -21.02
N THR A 39 6.26 -6.81 -21.65
CA THR A 39 5.35 -6.23 -22.65
C THR A 39 4.44 -5.17 -22.03
N PHE A 40 3.93 -5.40 -20.82
CA PHE A 40 3.02 -4.48 -20.14
C PHE A 40 3.70 -3.15 -19.77
N ILE A 41 4.92 -3.19 -19.23
CA ILE A 41 5.64 -1.98 -18.79
C ILE A 41 6.15 -1.13 -19.97
N ILE A 42 6.46 -1.76 -21.10
CA ILE A 42 6.97 -1.08 -22.31
C ILE A 42 5.82 -0.50 -23.15
N LYS A 43 4.62 -1.08 -23.11
CA LYS A 43 3.48 -0.71 -23.98
C LYS A 43 3.15 0.78 -23.92
N GLY A 44 3.49 1.54 -24.95
CA GLY A 44 3.26 2.99 -25.01
C GLY A 44 4.29 3.80 -24.22
N SER A 45 5.54 3.33 -24.18
CA SER A 45 6.70 4.06 -23.71
C SER A 45 7.77 4.00 -24.80
N GLU A 46 8.27 5.15 -25.25
CA GLU A 46 9.37 5.24 -26.21
C GLU A 46 10.71 5.10 -25.47
N LEU A 47 11.05 3.85 -25.15
CA LEU A 47 12.28 3.55 -24.42
C LEU A 47 13.46 3.51 -25.38
N LYS A 48 14.50 4.31 -25.09
CA LYS A 48 15.78 4.26 -25.80
C LYS A 48 16.49 2.91 -25.61
N GLU A 49 16.32 2.30 -24.44
CA GLU A 49 16.89 1.01 -24.08
C GLU A 49 15.82 0.10 -23.49
N LYS A 50 15.87 -1.17 -23.87
CA LYS A 50 14.92 -2.17 -23.38
C LYS A 50 15.25 -2.50 -21.92
N PRO A 51 14.27 -2.43 -21.00
CA PRO A 51 14.51 -2.78 -19.62
C PRO A 51 14.90 -4.25 -19.49
N THR A 52 15.68 -4.56 -18.45
CA THR A 52 16.02 -5.93 -18.11
C THR A 52 15.09 -6.44 -17.02
N LEU A 53 14.97 -7.77 -16.92
CA LEU A 53 14.22 -8.37 -15.82
C LEU A 53 14.86 -8.04 -14.46
N SER A 54 16.19 -7.88 -14.41
CA SER A 54 16.92 -7.48 -13.22
C SER A 54 16.46 -6.12 -12.70
N ASP A 55 16.29 -5.12 -13.58
CA ASP A 55 15.80 -3.79 -13.18
C ASP A 55 14.39 -3.87 -12.57
N VAL A 56 13.52 -4.70 -13.17
CA VAL A 56 12.16 -4.93 -12.66
C VAL A 56 12.19 -5.57 -11.28
N LEU A 57 12.98 -6.62 -11.12
CA LEU A 57 13.10 -7.34 -9.86
C LEU A 57 13.72 -6.47 -8.76
N GLU A 58 14.72 -5.67 -9.08
CA GLU A 58 15.35 -4.74 -8.13
C GLU A 58 14.33 -3.75 -7.56
N ILE A 59 13.50 -3.15 -8.42
CA ILE A 59 12.41 -2.28 -7.97
C ILE A 59 11.41 -3.04 -7.10
N LEU A 60 10.92 -4.20 -7.55
CA LEU A 60 9.91 -4.96 -6.81
C LEU A 60 10.44 -5.43 -5.44
N CYS A 61 11.70 -5.81 -5.36
CA CYS A 61 12.37 -6.19 -4.12
C CYS A 61 12.65 -5.00 -3.19
N SER A 62 12.78 -3.78 -3.73
CA SER A 62 12.93 -2.56 -2.93
C SER A 62 11.63 -2.12 -2.23
N LEU A 63 10.48 -2.65 -2.66
CA LEU A 63 9.18 -2.36 -2.06
C LEU A 63 9.08 -3.06 -0.70
N GLN A 64 9.12 -2.27 0.36
CA GLN A 64 9.08 -2.74 1.74
C GLN A 64 8.27 -1.80 2.64
N GLN A 65 7.87 -2.32 3.80
CA GLN A 65 7.25 -1.50 4.84
C GLN A 65 8.17 -0.35 5.26
N GLY A 66 7.61 0.84 5.43
CA GLY A 66 8.35 2.04 5.83
C GLY A 66 8.92 2.85 4.65
N THR A 67 8.89 2.32 3.42
CA THR A 67 9.29 3.06 2.22
C THR A 67 8.09 3.29 1.31
N THR A 68 7.81 4.54 0.93
CA THR A 68 6.72 4.87 0.01
C THR A 68 7.11 4.57 -1.44
N LEU A 69 6.11 4.35 -2.31
CA LEU A 69 6.35 4.23 -3.74
C LEU A 69 7.05 5.47 -4.33
N ARG A 70 6.77 6.67 -3.78
CA ARG A 70 7.51 7.89 -4.12
C ARG A 70 9.01 7.74 -3.88
N THR A 71 9.38 7.38 -2.66
CA THR A 71 10.79 7.24 -2.26
C THR A 71 11.52 6.21 -3.13
N VAL A 72 10.85 5.10 -3.45
CA VAL A 72 11.38 4.09 -4.39
C VAL A 72 11.53 4.68 -5.79
N SER A 73 10.47 5.28 -6.33
CA SER A 73 10.49 5.92 -7.65
C SER A 73 11.61 6.95 -7.79
N ASP A 74 11.82 7.79 -6.77
CA ASP A 74 12.83 8.84 -6.78
C ASP A 74 14.25 8.27 -6.72
N ARG A 75 14.46 7.18 -5.95
CA ARG A 75 15.76 6.46 -5.93
C ARG A 75 16.12 5.96 -7.33
N PHE A 76 15.15 5.40 -8.03
CA PHE A 76 15.32 4.78 -9.34
C PHE A 76 15.32 5.79 -10.50
N SER A 77 14.65 6.94 -10.37
CA SER A 77 14.77 8.01 -11.36
C SER A 77 16.16 8.66 -11.36
N ASN A 78 16.81 8.71 -10.20
CA ASN A 78 18.10 9.36 -10.03
C ASN A 78 19.29 8.47 -10.44
N SER A 79 19.12 7.15 -10.53
CA SER A 79 20.20 6.19 -10.77
C SER A 79 20.53 5.91 -12.24
N ALA A 80 20.12 6.76 -13.20
CA ALA A 80 20.27 6.54 -14.65
C ALA A 80 19.65 5.22 -15.20
N ARG A 81 19.01 4.45 -14.33
CA ARG A 81 18.18 3.26 -14.58
C ARG A 81 17.10 3.24 -13.52
N PRO A 82 15.83 2.95 -13.85
CA PRO A 82 15.32 2.39 -15.11
C PRO A 82 14.51 3.39 -15.95
N ASN A 83 14.45 3.12 -17.25
CA ASN A 83 13.81 4.03 -18.21
C ASN A 83 12.29 3.81 -18.37
N PHE A 84 11.68 2.84 -17.66
CA PHE A 84 10.27 2.46 -17.84
C PHE A 84 9.31 3.02 -16.77
N ASP A 85 8.02 3.05 -17.10
CA ASP A 85 6.99 3.58 -16.20
C ASP A 85 6.76 2.66 -14.98
N ILE A 86 7.30 3.08 -13.84
CA ILE A 86 7.13 2.38 -12.55
C ILE A 86 5.65 2.20 -12.17
N ARG A 87 4.76 3.11 -12.59
CA ARG A 87 3.33 2.99 -12.28
C ARG A 87 2.73 1.77 -12.96
N ARG A 88 3.11 1.52 -14.23
CA ARG A 88 2.68 0.33 -14.96
C ARG A 88 3.23 -0.94 -14.32
N LEU A 89 4.49 -0.92 -13.87
CA LEU A 89 5.07 -2.05 -13.13
C LEU A 89 4.27 -2.37 -11.86
N VAL A 90 3.97 -1.37 -11.04
CA VAL A 90 3.20 -1.54 -9.80
C VAL A 90 1.80 -2.07 -10.09
N VAL A 91 1.10 -1.51 -11.09
CA VAL A 91 -0.23 -1.99 -11.50
C VAL A 91 -0.18 -3.45 -11.94
N PHE A 92 0.77 -3.82 -12.81
CA PHE A 92 0.95 -5.20 -13.25
C PHE A 92 1.22 -6.12 -12.06
N ALA A 93 2.22 -5.79 -11.25
CA ALA A 93 2.61 -6.61 -10.11
C ALA A 93 1.47 -6.78 -9.10
N GLN A 94 0.62 -5.77 -8.93
CA GLN A 94 -0.54 -5.83 -8.05
C GLN A 94 -1.68 -6.68 -8.62
N ILE A 95 -1.99 -6.56 -9.92
CA ILE A 95 -2.98 -7.41 -10.62
C ILE A 95 -2.58 -8.89 -10.53
N HIS A 96 -1.30 -9.18 -10.70
CA HIS A 96 -0.74 -10.54 -10.62
C HIS A 96 -0.45 -11.02 -9.20
N GLY A 97 -0.76 -10.20 -8.18
CA GLY A 97 -0.56 -10.55 -6.76
C GLY A 97 0.90 -10.73 -6.34
N LEU A 98 1.86 -10.20 -7.12
CA LEU A 98 3.29 -10.21 -6.83
C LEU A 98 3.67 -9.22 -5.73
N ILE A 99 2.90 -8.13 -5.62
CA ILE A 99 3.01 -7.15 -4.55
C ILE A 99 1.65 -6.91 -3.90
N LYS A 100 1.66 -6.36 -2.69
CA LYS A 100 0.46 -5.95 -1.96
C LYS A 100 0.62 -4.52 -1.48
N CYS A 101 -0.42 -3.70 -1.71
CA CYS A 101 -0.52 -2.37 -1.11
C CYS A 101 -0.75 -2.52 0.40
N LEU A 102 0.12 -1.91 1.19
CA LEU A 102 0.01 -1.87 2.64
C LEU A 102 -0.92 -0.74 3.07
N LYS A 103 -1.87 -1.08 3.91
CA LYS A 103 -2.75 -0.14 4.61
C LYS A 103 -2.44 -0.15 6.10
N ARG A 104 -2.72 0.98 6.75
CA ARG A 104 -2.56 1.16 8.20
C ARG A 104 -3.85 0.76 8.90
N TYR A 105 -3.75 -0.11 9.91
CA TYR A 105 -4.85 -0.56 10.75
C TYR A 105 -4.54 -0.21 12.20
N PRO A 106 -5.03 0.95 12.70
CA PRO A 106 -4.82 1.35 14.09
C PRO A 106 -5.46 0.37 15.07
N VAL A 107 -4.74 0.02 16.14
CA VAL A 107 -5.19 -0.86 17.21
C VAL A 107 -4.80 -0.28 18.57
N TYR A 108 -5.75 -0.27 19.51
CA TYR A 108 -5.47 0.08 20.89
C TYR A 108 -4.79 -1.10 21.60
N LEU A 109 -3.62 -0.86 22.20
CA LEU A 109 -2.81 -1.90 22.85
C LEU A 109 -3.30 -2.28 24.25
N ARG A 110 -3.99 -1.36 24.91
CA ARG A 110 -4.61 -1.58 26.22
C ARG A 110 -6.13 -1.63 26.03
N ASN A 111 -6.88 -2.27 26.93
CA ASN A 111 -8.32 -2.05 26.89
C ASN A 111 -8.55 -0.55 27.11
N PRO A 112 -9.29 0.17 26.23
CA PRO A 112 -9.64 1.54 26.50
C PRO A 112 -10.31 1.57 27.89
N PRO A 113 -9.99 2.55 28.76
CA PRO A 113 -10.59 2.61 30.08
C PRO A 113 -12.11 2.51 29.91
N ARG A 114 -12.70 1.47 30.51
CA ARG A 114 -14.16 1.32 30.53
C ARG A 114 -14.69 2.57 31.21
N HIS A 115 -15.39 3.40 30.46
CA HIS A 115 -16.14 4.51 31.02
C HIS A 115 -17.18 3.92 31.99
N ASN A 116 -16.91 4.01 33.30
CA ASN A 116 -17.94 3.87 34.32
C ASN A 116 -18.87 5.08 34.20
N GLY A 117 -20.18 4.80 34.25
CA GLY A 117 -21.30 5.65 33.82
C GLY A 117 -21.25 7.16 34.10
N PHE A 118 -22.04 7.88 33.31
CA PHE A 118 -22.42 9.29 33.47
C PHE A 118 -21.34 10.37 33.19
N ASN A 119 -20.83 10.44 31.96
CA ASN A 119 -20.35 11.73 31.42
C ASN A 119 -20.90 11.96 30.01
N THR A 120 -21.93 12.79 29.94
CA THR A 120 -22.76 13.15 28.77
C THR A 120 -22.06 14.09 27.77
N ARG A 121 -20.72 14.09 27.73
CA ARG A 121 -19.96 14.76 26.67
C ARG A 121 -19.27 13.69 25.84
N VAL A 122 -19.91 13.31 24.74
CA VAL A 122 -19.30 12.46 23.71
C VAL A 122 -18.18 13.28 23.09
N ASP A 123 -16.98 13.20 23.66
CA ASP A 123 -15.79 13.73 23.02
C ASP A 123 -15.68 13.03 21.65
N PRO A 124 -15.74 13.76 20.51
CA PRO A 124 -15.65 13.17 19.19
C PRO A 124 -14.42 12.28 19.03
N VAL A 125 -13.31 12.63 19.70
CA VAL A 125 -12.04 11.89 19.69
C VAL A 125 -12.19 10.54 20.40
N LEU A 126 -12.97 10.48 21.48
CA LEU A 126 -13.27 9.22 22.18
C LEU A 126 -14.12 8.29 21.31
N GLY A 127 -15.01 8.85 20.49
CA GLY A 127 -15.76 8.12 19.48
C GLY A 127 -14.85 7.48 18.41
N ILE A 128 -13.86 8.21 17.92
CA ILE A 128 -12.91 7.75 16.90
C ILE A 128 -12.06 6.58 17.43
N ARG A 129 -11.56 6.68 18.67
CA ARG A 129 -10.71 5.64 19.30
C ARG A 129 -11.41 4.29 19.39
N ARG A 130 -12.74 4.23 19.42
CA ARG A 130 -13.51 2.97 19.38
C ARG A 130 -13.35 2.22 18.06
N LEU A 131 -12.94 2.90 16.98
CA LEU A 131 -12.67 2.29 15.68
C LEU A 131 -11.27 1.67 15.60
N PHE A 132 -10.37 1.96 16.56
CA PHE A 132 -8.99 1.47 16.61
C PHE A 132 -8.92 0.02 17.10
N THR A 133 -9.55 -0.87 16.34
CA THR A 133 -9.70 -2.30 16.63
C THR A 133 -8.76 -3.17 15.81
N GLY A 134 -7.99 -2.57 14.89
CA GLY A 134 -7.21 -3.29 13.88
C GLY A 134 -8.07 -3.92 12.77
N LYS A 135 -9.39 -3.70 12.74
CA LYS A 135 -10.30 -4.20 11.69
C LYS A 135 -10.49 -3.22 10.55
N HIS A 136 -10.49 -1.92 10.85
CA HIS A 136 -10.66 -0.86 9.86
C HIS A 136 -9.31 -0.25 9.48
N CYS A 137 -9.11 -0.03 8.19
CA CYS A 137 -7.94 0.73 7.74
C CYS A 137 -8.13 2.23 7.97
N ALA A 138 -7.05 3.00 7.93
CA ALA A 138 -7.09 4.46 8.13
C ALA A 138 -8.11 5.15 7.21
N ASP A 139 -8.16 4.78 5.93
CA ASP A 139 -9.13 5.35 4.97
C ASP A 139 -10.59 5.08 5.40
N GLU A 140 -10.90 3.86 5.85
CA GLU A 140 -12.24 3.50 6.35
C GLU A 140 -12.59 4.29 7.61
N ILE A 141 -11.62 4.47 8.52
CA ILE A 141 -11.81 5.25 9.74
C ILE A 141 -12.09 6.71 9.39
N CYS A 142 -11.33 7.32 8.49
CA CYS A 142 -11.58 8.69 8.00
C CYS A 142 -13.01 8.84 7.47
N CYS A 143 -13.49 7.88 6.67
CA CYS A 143 -14.86 7.89 6.17
C CYS A 143 -15.91 7.74 7.29
N LEU A 144 -15.71 6.81 8.23
CA LEU A 144 -16.66 6.54 9.32
C LEU A 144 -16.72 7.69 10.33
N ALA A 145 -15.57 8.27 10.66
CA ALA A 145 -15.42 9.36 11.62
C ALA A 145 -15.63 10.75 11.01
N ARG A 146 -15.69 10.86 9.68
CA ARG A 146 -15.80 12.13 8.93
C ARG A 146 -14.67 13.11 9.24
N ILE A 147 -13.45 12.59 9.32
CA ILE A 147 -12.22 13.39 9.46
C ILE A 147 -11.27 13.11 8.30
N ASP A 148 -10.36 14.03 8.03
CA ASP A 148 -9.32 13.83 7.04
C ASP A 148 -8.16 12.97 7.58
N LEU A 149 -7.31 12.51 6.66
CA LEU A 149 -6.18 11.64 7.01
C LEU A 149 -5.14 12.33 7.91
N PRO A 150 -4.75 13.60 7.69
CA PRO A 150 -3.82 14.28 8.58
C PRO A 150 -4.32 14.38 10.03
N THR A 151 -5.60 14.70 10.23
CA THR A 151 -6.19 14.73 11.58
C THR A 151 -6.15 13.35 12.23
N LEU A 152 -6.45 12.29 11.47
CA LEU A 152 -6.38 10.92 11.98
C LEU A 152 -4.93 10.53 12.34
N GLU A 153 -3.96 10.88 11.50
CA GLU A 153 -2.54 10.62 11.75
C GLU A 153 -2.06 11.32 13.03
N GLN A 154 -2.45 12.59 13.24
CA GLN A 154 -2.16 13.32 14.48
C GLN A 154 -2.77 12.62 15.71
N ILE A 155 -4.05 12.20 15.67
CA ILE A 155 -4.70 11.49 16.78
C ILE A 155 -3.95 10.20 17.14
N ILE A 156 -3.43 9.49 16.14
CA ILE A 156 -2.68 8.25 16.32
C ILE A 156 -1.30 8.54 16.94
N GLU A 157 -0.59 9.56 16.44
CA GLU A 157 0.74 9.93 16.91
C GLU A 157 0.74 10.48 18.34
N GLU A 158 -0.31 11.19 18.74
CA GLU A 158 -0.48 11.74 20.08
C GLU A 158 -0.85 10.69 21.15
N ASP A 159 -1.35 9.51 20.77
CA ASP A 159 -1.73 8.45 21.71
C ASP A 159 -0.70 7.31 21.74
N PRO A 160 0.17 7.23 22.77
CA PRO A 160 1.18 6.17 22.88
C PRO A 160 0.58 4.77 23.11
N ASN A 161 -0.73 4.65 23.35
CA ASN A 161 -1.41 3.36 23.49
C ASN A 161 -1.94 2.83 22.15
N VAL A 162 -1.74 3.54 21.04
CA VAL A 162 -2.16 3.12 19.71
C VAL A 162 -0.97 2.56 18.95
N ALA A 163 -1.11 1.34 18.44
CA ALA A 163 -0.18 0.74 17.50
C ALA A 163 -0.78 0.67 16.09
N ILE A 164 0.08 0.60 15.08
CA ILE A 164 -0.34 0.40 13.69
C ILE A 164 0.02 -1.01 13.22
N ILE A 165 -0.99 -1.77 12.80
CA ILE A 165 -0.78 -3.00 12.05
C ILE A 165 -0.75 -2.66 10.56
N TRP A 166 0.29 -3.10 9.85
CA TRP A 166 0.42 -2.90 8.42
C TRP A 166 -0.04 -4.16 7.68
N ARG A 167 -1.04 -4.04 6.80
CA ARG A 167 -1.61 -5.19 6.07
C ARG A 167 -1.91 -4.90 4.62
#